data_AF-A0A674JA98-F1
#
_entry.id   AF-A0A674JA98-F1
#
_cell.length_a   1.000
_cell.length_b   1.000
_cell.length_c   1.000
_cell.angle_alpha   90.00
_cell.angle_beta   90.00
_cell.angle_gamma   90.00
#
_symmetry.space_group_name_H-M   'P 1'
#
loop_
_entity.id
_entity.type
_entity.pdbx_description
1 polymer ?
#
loop_
_entity_poly.entity_id
_entity_poly.type
_entity_poly.pdbx_seq_one_letter_code
_entity_poly.pdbx_strand_id
1 'polypeptide(L)'
;MSESLETAIQTYKAQLQQVELALGAGSDPSQQSDLIQLQEDLKQLIELTESSLVSVKKSKLLATLDTDAPSISPAGHLKQDNEASPKEDGEADGENESKYSE
;
A
#
# COMPACT_ATOMS: atom_id res chain seq x y z
N MET A 1 -1.51 8.65 -2.71
CA MET A 1 -0.32 7.89 -2.25
C MET A 1 0.93 8.39 -2.96
N SER A 2 1.07 8.25 -4.29
CA SER A 2 2.25 8.75 -5.02
C SER A 2 2.45 10.27 -4.89
N GLU A 3 1.40 11.07 -5.10
CA GLU A 3 1.47 12.54 -4.97
C GLU A 3 1.80 13.00 -3.55
N SER A 4 1.35 12.25 -2.54
CA SER A 4 1.65 12.51 -1.12
C SER A 4 3.14 12.29 -0.81
N LEU A 5 3.73 11.22 -1.35
CA LEU A 5 5.17 10.94 -1.23
C LEU A 5 6.00 12.00 -1.96
N GLU A 6 5.58 12.43 -3.15
CA GLU A 6 6.25 13.49 -3.92
C GLU A 6 6.24 14.83 -3.18
N THR A 7 5.12 15.18 -2.56
CA THR A 7 5.00 16.38 -1.73
C THR A 7 5.87 16.30 -0.47
N ALA A 8 5.93 15.13 0.17
CA ALA A 8 6.79 14.90 1.32
C ALA A 8 8.28 15.07 0.95
N ILE A 9 8.72 14.49 -0.17
CA ILE A 9 10.10 14.64 -0.68
C ILE A 9 10.45 16.11 -0.88
N GLN A 10 9.57 16.89 -1.52
CA GLN A 10 9.82 18.33 -1.71
C GLN A 10 9.92 19.08 -0.38
N THR A 11 9.08 18.73 0.58
CA THR A 11 9.08 19.32 1.92
C THR A 11 10.37 19.01 2.68
N TYR A 12 10.87 17.77 2.58
CA TYR A 12 12.15 17.37 3.19
C TYR A 12 13.34 18.04 2.49
N LYS A 13 13.33 18.17 1.16
CA LYS A 13 14.37 18.89 0.41
C LYS A 13 14.44 20.37 0.80
N ALA A 14 13.29 21.02 0.98
CA ALA A 14 13.25 22.41 1.46
C ALA A 14 13.82 22.54 2.88
N GLN A 15 13.50 21.61 3.79
CA GLN A 15 14.09 21.59 5.13
C GLN A 15 15.60 21.36 5.09
N LEU A 16 16.08 20.44 4.25
CA LEU A 16 17.50 20.16 4.07
C LEU A 16 18.26 21.42 3.62
N GLN A 17 17.72 22.16 2.65
CA GLN A 17 18.31 23.42 2.19
C GLN A 17 18.38 24.47 3.31
N GLN A 18 17.35 24.55 4.17
CA GLN A 18 17.37 25.47 5.32
C GLN A 18 18.47 25.11 6.32
N VAL A 19 18.66 23.81 6.58
CA VAL A 19 19.73 23.32 7.46
C VAL A 19 21.10 23.61 6.86
N GLU A 20 21.30 23.38 5.57
CA GLU A 20 22.55 23.67 4.86
C GLU A 20 22.90 25.17 4.87
N LEU A 21 21.88 26.03 4.73
CA LEU A 21 22.04 27.49 4.88
C LEU A 21 22.43 27.87 6.31
N ALA A 22 21.79 27.28 7.33
CA ALA A 22 22.11 27.54 8.73
C ALA A 22 23.55 27.10 9.07
N LEU A 23 23.99 25.95 8.55
CA LEU A 23 25.37 25.47 8.69
C LEU A 23 26.38 26.42 8.00
N GLY A 24 26.07 26.88 6.79
CA GLY A 24 26.91 27.81 6.04
C GLY A 24 26.96 29.23 6.60
N ALA A 25 25.92 29.66 7.32
CA ALA A 25 25.84 30.97 7.97
C ALA A 25 26.70 31.11 9.23
N GLY A 26 27.40 30.04 9.65
CA GLY A 26 28.22 30.05 10.86
C GLY A 26 27.37 29.94 12.13
N SER A 27 26.49 28.93 12.17
CA SER A 27 25.72 28.58 13.37
C SER A 27 26.62 28.28 14.56
N ASP A 28 26.07 28.46 15.76
CA ASP A 28 26.77 28.20 17.02
C ASP A 28 27.37 26.79 17.04
N PRO A 29 28.64 26.61 17.45
CA PRO A 29 29.31 25.31 17.43
C PRO A 29 28.62 24.25 18.30
N SER A 30 27.84 24.64 19.32
CA SER A 30 27.03 23.69 20.10
C SER A 30 25.84 23.14 19.31
N GLN A 31 25.29 23.93 18.38
CA GLN A 31 24.17 23.54 17.51
C GLN A 31 24.64 22.94 16.19
N GLN A 32 25.91 23.14 15.82
CA GLN A 32 26.47 22.66 14.56
C GLN A 32 26.44 21.12 14.47
N SER A 33 26.75 20.42 15.57
CA SER A 33 26.64 18.96 15.65
C SER A 33 25.21 18.50 15.36
N ASP A 34 24.23 19.11 16.04
CA ASP A 34 22.81 18.76 15.89
C ASP A 34 22.31 19.03 14.47
N LEU A 35 22.74 20.14 13.86
CA LEU A 35 22.40 20.48 12.47
C LEU A 35 23.03 19.53 11.46
N ILE A 36 24.27 19.06 11.69
CA ILE A 36 24.91 18.04 10.83
C ILE A 36 24.13 16.74 10.93
N GLN A 37 23.76 16.31 12.13
CA GLN A 37 22.97 15.09 12.32
C GLN A 37 21.61 15.22 11.62
N LEU A 38 20.90 16.33 11.81
CA LEU A 38 19.62 16.60 11.15
C LEU A 38 19.75 16.59 9.62
N GLN A 39 20.87 17.10 9.07
CA GLN A 39 21.16 17.05 7.64
C GLN A 39 21.27 15.60 7.15
N GLU A 40 21.99 14.74 7.86
CA GLU A 40 22.12 13.32 7.52
C GLU A 40 20.79 12.57 7.62
N ASP A 41 20.05 12.79 8.69
CA ASP A 41 18.73 12.18 8.91
C ASP A 41 17.76 12.57 7.79
N LEU A 42 17.74 13.84 7.38
CA LEU A 42 16.91 14.32 6.27
C LEU A 42 17.30 13.68 4.94
N LYS A 43 18.61 13.51 4.66
CA LYS A 43 19.08 12.83 3.44
C LYS A 43 18.63 11.38 3.40
N GLN A 44 18.78 10.64 4.51
CA GLN A 44 18.31 9.26 4.61
C GLN A 44 16.79 9.17 4.44
N LEU A 45 16.03 10.07 5.06
CA LEU A 45 14.58 10.08 4.94
C LEU A 45 14.12 10.34 3.50
N ILE A 46 14.78 11.26 2.79
CA ILE A 46 14.52 11.53 1.37
C ILE A 46 14.78 10.26 0.54
N GLU A 47 15.94 9.61 0.73
CA GLU A 47 16.31 8.40 -0.01
C GLU A 47 15.32 7.25 0.21
N LEU A 48 14.92 7.01 1.46
CA LEU A 48 13.92 6.00 1.80
C LEU A 48 12.57 6.31 1.15
N THR A 49 12.18 7.59 1.16
CA THR A 49 10.91 8.03 0.56
C THR A 49 10.94 7.91 -0.97
N GLU A 50 12.06 8.26 -1.61
CA GLU A 50 12.27 8.10 -3.05
C GLU A 50 12.25 6.63 -3.46
N SER A 51 12.89 5.76 -2.70
CA SER A 51 12.87 4.31 -2.90
C SER A 51 11.44 3.74 -2.81
N SER A 52 10.68 4.19 -1.81
CA SER A 52 9.29 3.81 -1.61
C SER A 52 8.39 4.30 -2.77
N LEU A 53 8.61 5.53 -3.24
CA LEU A 53 7.90 6.09 -4.39
C LEU A 53 8.15 5.29 -5.67
N VAL A 54 9.39 4.90 -5.94
CA VAL A 54 9.76 4.06 -7.10
C VAL A 54 9.04 2.71 -7.01
N SER A 55 9.03 2.09 -5.83
CA SER A 55 8.32 0.84 -5.59
C SER A 55 6.81 0.97 -5.85
N VAL A 56 6.16 2.02 -5.32
CA VAL A 56 4.74 2.29 -5.53
C VAL A 56 4.44 2.54 -7.02
N LYS A 57 5.27 3.32 -7.72
CA LYS A 57 5.12 3.57 -9.16
C LYS A 57 5.25 2.27 -9.96
N LYS A 58 6.21 1.41 -9.62
CA LYS A 58 6.40 0.10 -10.26
C LYS A 58 5.20 -0.81 -10.04
N SER A 59 4.71 -0.94 -8.80
CA SER A 59 3.54 -1.76 -8.48
C SER A 59 2.28 -1.27 -9.20
N LYS A 60 2.09 0.05 -9.30
CA LYS A 60 0.97 0.63 -10.06
C LYS A 60 1.02 0.28 -11.54
N LEU A 61 2.20 0.35 -12.17
CA LEU A 61 2.39 -0.01 -13.58
C LEU A 61 2.16 -1.50 -13.84
N LEU A 62 2.62 -2.37 -12.93
CA LEU A 62 2.36 -3.81 -13.02
C LEU A 62 0.86 -4.12 -12.90
N ALA A 63 0.16 -3.50 -11.95
CA ALA A 63 -1.28 -3.67 -11.78
C ALA A 63 -2.10 -3.22 -13.00
N THR A 64 -1.67 -2.16 -13.70
CA THR A 64 -2.31 -1.74 -14.95
C THR A 64 -2.09 -2.74 -16.09
N LEU A 65 -0.97 -3.47 -16.09
CA LEU A 65 -0.65 -4.46 -17.13
C LEU A 65 -1.45 -5.76 -16.94
N ASP A 66 -1.63 -6.22 -15.69
CA ASP A 66 -2.44 -7.40 -15.36
C ASP A 66 -3.94 -7.21 -15.67
N THR A 67 -4.42 -5.97 -15.69
CA THR A 67 -5.84 -5.66 -15.98
C THR A 67 -6.16 -5.74 -17.48
N ASP A 68 -5.18 -5.59 -18.37
CA ASP A 68 -5.36 -5.64 -19.83
C ASP A 68 -5.24 -7.07 -20.41
N ALA A 69 -4.85 -8.05 -19.59
CA ALA A 69 -4.91 -9.45 -19.97
C ALA A 69 -6.38 -9.91 -19.89
N PRO A 70 -7.03 -10.31 -21.00
CA PRO A 70 -8.33 -10.96 -20.90
C PRO A 70 -8.14 -12.18 -20.00
N SER A 71 -8.91 -12.22 -18.90
CA SER A 71 -8.97 -13.35 -18.00
C SER A 71 -9.46 -14.57 -18.79
N ILE A 72 -8.53 -15.30 -19.39
CA ILE A 72 -8.75 -16.68 -19.80
C ILE A 72 -8.64 -17.48 -18.50
N SER A 73 -9.69 -17.38 -17.68
CA SER A 73 -9.87 -18.32 -16.58
C SER A 73 -9.89 -19.71 -17.20
N PRO A 74 -8.98 -20.64 -16.85
CA PRO A 74 -9.16 -22.02 -17.21
C PRO A 74 -10.35 -22.51 -16.38
N ALA A 75 -11.55 -22.38 -16.95
CA ALA A 75 -12.71 -23.18 -16.60
C ALA A 75 -12.41 -24.64 -16.98
N GLY A 76 -11.40 -25.23 -16.33
CA GLY A 76 -11.13 -26.65 -16.30
C GLY A 76 -12.10 -27.27 -15.31
N HIS A 77 -13.34 -27.38 -15.75
CA HIS A 77 -14.43 -28.11 -15.14
C HIS A 77 -13.91 -29.44 -14.57
N LEU A 78 -13.70 -29.51 -13.26
CA LEU A 78 -13.46 -30.76 -12.56
C LEU A 78 -14.72 -31.62 -12.74
N LYS A 79 -14.64 -32.57 -13.69
CA LYS A 79 -15.61 -33.65 -13.84
C LYS A 79 -15.18 -34.71 -12.82
N GLN A 80 -15.55 -34.51 -11.56
CA GLN A 80 -15.41 -35.56 -10.56
C GLN A 80 -16.69 -36.39 -10.56
N ASP A 81 -16.54 -37.55 -11.16
CA ASP A 81 -17.42 -38.71 -11.10
C ASP A 81 -17.87 -38.98 -9.66
N ASN A 82 -19.18 -38.97 -9.43
CA ASN A 82 -19.77 -39.77 -8.36
C ASN A 82 -21.25 -40.01 -8.69
N GLU A 83 -21.47 -41.09 -9.44
CA GLU A 83 -22.78 -41.71 -9.56
C GLU A 83 -23.15 -42.37 -8.22
N ALA A 84 -24.08 -41.76 -7.49
CA ALA A 84 -24.89 -42.46 -6.49
C ALA A 84 -26.19 -41.67 -6.27
N SER A 85 -27.24 -42.05 -7.00
CA SER A 85 -28.61 -41.83 -6.52
C SER A 85 -28.81 -42.70 -5.27
N PRO A 86 -29.60 -42.25 -4.28
CA PRO A 86 -31.03 -42.50 -4.35
C PRO A 86 -31.93 -41.32 -3.97
N LYS A 87 -33.10 -41.36 -4.57
CA LYS A 87 -34.30 -40.55 -4.33
C LYS A 87 -34.73 -40.66 -2.86
N GLU A 88 -35.12 -39.55 -2.25
CA GLU A 88 -36.24 -39.52 -1.29
C GLU A 88 -37.02 -38.21 -1.46
N ASP A 89 -38.27 -38.40 -1.87
CA ASP A 89 -39.37 -37.46 -1.85
C ASP A 89 -39.62 -36.94 -0.42
N GLY A 90 -39.85 -35.64 -0.25
CA GLY A 90 -40.13 -35.03 1.05
C GLY A 90 -40.68 -33.63 0.94
N GLU A 91 -42.00 -33.55 0.92
CA GLU A 91 -42.86 -32.38 0.76
C GLU A 91 -42.98 -31.54 2.05
N ALA A 92 -43.17 -30.23 1.86
CA ALA A 92 -43.87 -29.27 2.74
C ALA A 92 -43.29 -28.84 4.10
N ASP A 93 -43.13 -27.51 4.18
CA ASP A 93 -43.70 -26.58 5.19
C ASP A 93 -43.23 -26.69 6.65
N GLY A 94 -42.71 -25.58 7.18
CA GLY A 94 -42.24 -25.51 8.57
C GLY A 94 -41.66 -24.15 8.96
N GLU A 95 -42.54 -23.16 9.02
CA GLU A 95 -42.61 -22.13 10.07
C GLU A 95 -41.32 -21.39 10.47
N ASN A 96 -41.16 -20.24 9.83
CA ASN A 96 -40.49 -19.06 10.39
C ASN A 96 -41.26 -18.56 11.63
N GLU A 97 -40.73 -18.72 12.85
CA GLU A 97 -41.00 -17.76 13.93
C GLU A 97 -40.06 -17.88 15.15
N SER A 98 -39.87 -16.72 15.80
CA SER A 98 -39.31 -16.48 17.14
C SER A 98 -37.78 -16.28 17.23
N LYS A 99 -37.25 -15.16 17.77
CA LYS A 99 -37.86 -14.09 18.56
C LYS A 99 -36.89 -12.91 18.66
N TYR A 100 -37.32 -11.71 18.25
CA TYR A 100 -36.77 -10.45 18.75
C TYR A 100 -37.48 -10.07 20.06
N SER A 101 -36.85 -9.16 20.82
CA SER A 101 -37.23 -8.52 22.10
C SER A 101 -36.58 -9.18 23.32
N GLU A 102 -35.46 -8.63 23.83
CA GLU A 102 -35.27 -7.39 24.63
C GLU A 102 -35.61 -7.59 26.11
#